data_AF-A0A7W9YLM9-F1
#
_entry.id   AF-A0A7W9YLM9-F1
#
_cell.length_a   1.000
_cell.length_b   1.000
_cell.length_c   1.000
_cell.angle_alpha   90.00
_cell.angle_beta   90.00
_cell.angle_gamma   90.00
#
_symmetry.space_group_name_H-M   'P 1'
#
loop_
_entity.id
_entity.type
_entity.pdbx_description
1 polymer ?
#
loop_
_entity_poly.entity_id
_entity_poly.type
_entity_poly.pdbx_seq_one_letter_code
_entity_poly.pdbx_strand_id
1 'polypeptide(L)'
;MFNPQLYLLAYGRIYANSGAMTPGATQETVDGMSLRTIERIIAAMRQERYRFRPVRRVHIPKKDGKTRPLGMPTWSDKLVGEVVRLLLEAYYEPVFSDRSHGFRPGKGCHTALREVANTWTGTTWFVECDIADCFGSFDHDVMIAILSEKIHDNRFLRLVRNMLTAGYLEDFRWGATLSGVPQGGIASPVLSNIYLHKLDVFIETVLIPEFTRGRLRARNPEYRKTEQEIVRARRRGDRAQVRSLYRQLHSLPSQDPRDPGYRRLRYCRYADDSLLGFAGPKAEAEQIKQRLRRFLREDLKLELSEDKTLVTHARSQRARFLGYEISVASRNRRTRRPSATDRRNRRSLNGTIVLHVPASVVKAKSAPYLSRGQPARRNPMVNDHDYSIVARYGAEYRGIVQYYLLASDVFRLHRLRCGYDGVKWPHQDDLNWPHPGATSDRHDALIRPRDDGSNWPHPSTTSSRPAAGGPWYAPAGRNHCRSPRSCR
;
A
#
# COMPACT_ATOMS: atom_id res chain seq x y z
N MET A 1 15.44 -25.50 -6.21
CA MET A 1 14.87 -25.62 -7.57
C MET A 1 14.32 -27.00 -7.88
N PHE A 2 15.03 -28.11 -7.67
CA PHE A 2 14.59 -29.43 -8.19
C PHE A 2 13.53 -30.18 -7.36
N ASN A 3 13.06 -29.62 -6.25
CA ASN A 3 12.05 -30.27 -5.42
C ASN A 3 10.67 -30.21 -6.10
N PRO A 4 10.03 -31.34 -6.44
CA PRO A 4 8.71 -31.37 -7.06
C PRO A 4 7.62 -30.65 -6.27
N GLN A 5 7.71 -30.63 -4.94
CA GLN A 5 6.73 -29.96 -4.08
C GLN A 5 6.68 -28.44 -4.32
N LEU A 6 7.80 -27.82 -4.69
CA LEU A 6 7.83 -26.39 -5.03
C LEU A 6 7.00 -26.11 -6.30
N TYR A 7 7.05 -27.01 -7.27
CA TYR A 7 6.28 -26.89 -8.51
C TYR A 7 4.79 -27.14 -8.26
N LEU A 8 4.42 -28.07 -7.36
CA LEU A 8 3.03 -28.28 -6.98
C LEU A 8 2.44 -27.06 -6.25
N LEU A 9 3.21 -26.46 -5.35
CA LEU A 9 2.81 -25.23 -4.67
C LEU A 9 2.68 -24.06 -5.65
N ALA A 10 3.63 -23.93 -6.58
CA ALA A 10 3.58 -22.95 -7.65
C ALA A 10 2.33 -23.14 -8.54
N TYR A 11 2.03 -24.40 -8.92
CA TYR A 11 0.85 -24.74 -9.70
C TYR A 11 -0.44 -24.29 -9.00
N GLY A 12 -0.61 -24.61 -7.71
CA GLY A 12 -1.79 -24.19 -6.95
C GLY A 12 -1.98 -22.67 -6.88
N ARG A 13 -0.89 -21.91 -6.75
CA ARG A 13 -0.93 -20.43 -6.73
C ARG A 13 -1.30 -19.83 -8.07
N ILE A 14 -0.78 -20.37 -9.17
CA ILE A 14 -1.07 -19.88 -10.51
C ILE A 14 -2.51 -20.25 -10.91
N TYR A 15 -2.95 -21.46 -10.58
CA TYR A 15 -4.30 -21.97 -10.87
C TYR A 15 -5.40 -21.07 -10.28
N ALA A 16 -5.20 -20.55 -9.07
CA ALA A 16 -6.16 -19.69 -8.40
C ALA A 16 -6.37 -18.32 -9.08
N ASN A 17 -5.51 -17.92 -10.03
CA ASN A 17 -5.60 -16.62 -10.70
C ASN A 17 -6.53 -16.68 -11.92
N SER A 18 -7.40 -15.68 -12.09
CA SER A 18 -8.37 -15.61 -13.21
C SER A 18 -7.73 -15.53 -14.61
N GLY A 19 -6.41 -15.29 -14.70
CA GLY A 19 -5.64 -15.30 -15.95
C GLY A 19 -4.95 -16.63 -16.26
N ALA A 20 -5.27 -17.70 -15.53
CA ALA A 20 -4.63 -19.01 -15.68
C ALA A 20 -4.88 -19.62 -17.07
N MET A 21 -6.10 -19.47 -17.59
CA MET A 21 -6.53 -20.04 -18.87
C MET A 21 -6.05 -19.28 -20.11
N THR A 22 -5.41 -18.11 -19.95
CA THR A 22 -4.99 -17.33 -21.13
C THR A 22 -3.69 -17.89 -21.72
N PRO A 23 -3.70 -18.35 -22.99
CA PRO A 23 -2.54 -18.94 -23.62
C PRO A 23 -1.43 -17.90 -23.82
N GLY A 24 -0.19 -18.35 -23.64
CA GLY A 24 1.03 -17.56 -23.88
C GLY A 24 1.40 -17.53 -25.36
N ALA A 25 2.69 -17.66 -25.67
CA ALA A 25 3.17 -17.85 -27.05
C ALA A 25 2.86 -19.25 -27.61
N THR A 26 2.44 -20.19 -26.76
CA THR A 26 2.11 -21.57 -27.09
C THR A 26 0.64 -21.86 -26.79
N GLN A 27 0.07 -22.90 -27.42
CA GLN A 27 -1.28 -23.41 -27.12
C GLN A 27 -1.37 -24.14 -25.77
N GLU A 28 -0.27 -24.26 -25.01
CA GLU A 28 -0.28 -24.86 -23.67
C GLU A 28 -1.22 -24.08 -22.73
N THR A 29 -2.26 -24.75 -22.24
CA THR A 29 -3.16 -24.30 -21.18
C THR A 29 -2.95 -25.11 -19.90
N VAL A 30 -3.61 -24.68 -18.82
CA VAL A 30 -3.57 -25.30 -17.49
C VAL A 30 -3.93 -26.78 -17.52
N ASP A 31 -4.91 -27.15 -18.36
CA ASP A 31 -5.46 -28.50 -18.45
C ASP A 31 -4.49 -29.51 -19.09
N GLY A 32 -3.48 -29.02 -19.83
CA GLY A 32 -2.42 -29.84 -20.42
C GLY A 32 -1.29 -30.21 -19.45
N MET A 33 -1.34 -29.77 -18.19
CA MET A 33 -0.28 -30.04 -17.23
C MET A 33 -0.49 -31.32 -16.45
N SER A 34 0.54 -32.17 -16.49
CA SER A 34 0.62 -33.40 -15.72
C SER A 34 1.87 -33.40 -14.84
N LEU A 35 1.91 -34.29 -13.83
CA LEU A 35 3.11 -34.56 -13.05
C LEU A 35 4.30 -34.92 -13.95
N ARG A 36 4.06 -35.70 -15.01
CA ARG A 36 5.08 -36.06 -16.01
C ARG A 36 5.66 -34.82 -16.72
N THR A 37 4.84 -33.81 -17.01
CA THR A 37 5.32 -32.54 -17.58
C THR A 37 6.21 -31.80 -16.59
N ILE A 38 5.84 -31.76 -15.30
CA ILE A 38 6.64 -31.14 -14.24
C ILE A 38 7.99 -31.86 -14.09
N GLU A 39 7.99 -33.19 -14.07
CA GLU A 39 9.22 -33.99 -14.01
C GLU A 39 10.13 -33.73 -15.21
N ARG A 40 9.56 -33.61 -16.41
CA ARG A 40 10.32 -33.26 -17.63
C ARG A 40 10.96 -31.87 -17.52
N ILE A 41 10.23 -30.89 -16.97
CA ILE A 41 10.77 -29.55 -16.71
C ILE A 41 11.92 -29.64 -15.69
N ILE A 42 11.74 -30.36 -14.58
CA ILE A 42 12.77 -30.57 -13.57
C ILE A 42 14.01 -31.24 -14.17
N ALA A 43 13.84 -32.26 -15.00
CA ALA A 43 14.93 -32.94 -15.69
C ALA A 43 15.70 -31.99 -16.62
N ALA A 44 14.98 -31.19 -17.43
CA ALA A 44 15.59 -30.18 -18.30
C ALA A 44 16.34 -29.10 -17.50
N MET A 45 15.83 -28.71 -16.34
CA MET A 45 16.49 -27.78 -15.41
C MET A 45 17.75 -28.40 -14.79
N ARG A 46 17.72 -29.67 -14.36
CA ARG A 46 18.89 -30.40 -13.82
C ARG A 46 20.01 -30.53 -14.83
N GLN A 47 19.65 -30.69 -16.11
CA GLN A 47 20.59 -30.80 -17.22
C GLN A 47 20.95 -29.45 -17.84
N GLU A 48 20.45 -28.33 -17.29
CA GLU A 48 20.73 -26.97 -17.76
C GLU A 48 20.29 -26.70 -19.22
N ARG A 49 19.36 -27.52 -19.72
CA ARG A 49 18.80 -27.43 -21.07
C ARG A 49 17.55 -26.57 -21.16
N TYR A 50 16.98 -26.17 -20.02
CA TYR A 50 15.80 -25.31 -20.00
C TYR A 50 16.11 -23.91 -20.52
N ARG A 51 15.32 -23.46 -21.50
CA ARG A 51 15.38 -22.11 -22.06
C ARG A 51 13.99 -21.50 -22.02
N PHE A 52 13.90 -20.28 -21.50
CA PHE A 52 12.66 -19.52 -21.52
C PHE A 52 12.28 -19.19 -22.95
N ARG A 53 10.98 -19.28 -23.24
CA ARG A 53 10.44 -18.93 -24.56
C ARG A 53 10.14 -17.43 -24.63
N PRO A 54 10.15 -16.83 -25.83
CA PRO A 54 9.77 -15.44 -26.00
C PRO A 54 8.34 -15.20 -25.53
N VAL A 55 8.13 -14.08 -24.88
CA VAL A 55 6.86 -13.73 -24.24
C VAL A 55 5.92 -13.10 -25.27
N ARG A 56 4.65 -13.53 -25.33
CA ARG A 56 3.67 -12.91 -26.26
C ARG A 56 3.28 -11.52 -25.78
N ARG A 57 3.47 -10.48 -26.61
CA ARG A 57 3.05 -9.11 -26.27
C ARG A 57 1.57 -8.88 -26.58
N VAL A 58 0.87 -8.29 -25.61
CA VAL A 58 -0.52 -7.83 -25.74
C VAL A 58 -0.59 -6.38 -25.27
N HIS A 59 -1.18 -5.51 -26.09
CA HIS A 59 -1.34 -4.11 -25.75
C HIS A 59 -2.63 -3.88 -24.97
N ILE A 60 -2.49 -3.39 -23.73
CA ILE A 60 -3.64 -2.99 -22.90
C ILE A 60 -3.76 -1.46 -22.94
N PRO A 61 -4.92 -0.90 -23.29
CA PRO A 61 -5.11 0.55 -23.31
C PRO A 61 -5.02 1.12 -21.88
N LYS A 62 -4.20 2.16 -21.68
CA LYS A 62 -4.24 2.99 -20.47
C LYS A 62 -5.36 4.02 -20.61
N LYS A 63 -5.76 4.60 -19.47
CA LYS A 63 -6.74 5.70 -19.41
C LYS A 63 -6.28 6.96 -20.15
N ASP A 64 -4.96 7.15 -20.29
CA ASP A 64 -4.34 8.31 -20.94
C ASP A 64 -4.16 8.12 -22.46
N GLY A 65 -4.81 7.10 -23.07
CA GLY A 65 -4.71 6.80 -24.50
C GLY A 65 -3.43 6.05 -24.92
N LYS A 66 -2.37 6.08 -24.11
CA LYS A 66 -1.15 5.27 -24.32
C LYS A 66 -1.44 3.78 -24.08
N THR A 67 -0.77 2.88 -24.78
CA THR A 67 -0.86 1.43 -24.52
C THR A 67 0.21 0.98 -23.53
N ARG A 68 -0.07 -0.09 -22.78
CA ARG A 68 0.91 -0.79 -21.94
C ARG A 68 1.18 -2.15 -22.57
N PRO A 69 2.40 -2.45 -23.03
CA PRO A 69 2.71 -3.80 -23.49
C PRO A 69 2.72 -4.73 -22.26
N LEU A 70 1.96 -5.82 -22.33
CA LEU A 70 1.97 -6.89 -21.36
C LEU A 70 2.54 -8.14 -22.02
N GLY A 71 3.54 -8.73 -21.39
CA GLY A 71 4.07 -10.02 -21.78
C GLY A 71 3.29 -11.16 -21.12
N MET A 72 2.69 -12.03 -21.94
CA MET A 72 2.07 -13.28 -21.51
C MET A 72 3.02 -14.47 -21.75
N PRO A 73 3.70 -14.97 -20.70
CA PRO A 73 4.60 -16.12 -20.84
C PRO A 73 3.83 -17.42 -21.06
N THR A 74 4.54 -18.46 -21.52
CA THR A 74 3.98 -19.82 -21.64
C THR A 74 3.66 -20.38 -20.25
N TRP A 75 2.80 -21.39 -20.18
CA TRP A 75 2.43 -21.98 -18.89
C TRP A 75 3.64 -22.62 -18.18
N SER A 76 4.48 -23.34 -18.92
CA SER A 76 5.73 -23.90 -18.40
C SER A 76 6.66 -22.81 -17.82
N ASP A 77 6.81 -21.68 -18.53
CA ASP A 77 7.61 -20.54 -18.07
C ASP A 77 6.99 -19.82 -16.87
N LYS A 78 5.65 -19.72 -16.80
CA LYS A 78 4.94 -19.21 -15.61
C LYS A 78 5.25 -20.06 -14.39
N LEU A 79 5.22 -21.39 -14.54
CA LEU A 79 5.51 -22.30 -13.45
C LEU A 79 6.95 -22.16 -12.94
N VAL A 80 7.94 -22.16 -13.85
CA VAL A 80 9.35 -21.96 -13.46
C VAL A 80 9.54 -20.57 -12.85
N GLY A 81 8.92 -19.53 -13.41
CA GLY A 81 8.97 -18.17 -12.89
C GLY A 81 8.38 -18.04 -11.48
N GLU A 82 7.29 -18.75 -11.18
CA GLU A 82 6.72 -18.79 -9.83
C GLU A 82 7.64 -19.50 -8.84
N VAL A 83 8.30 -20.60 -9.24
CA VAL A 83 9.31 -21.24 -8.39
C VAL A 83 10.49 -20.31 -8.12
N VAL A 84 10.96 -19.58 -9.15
CA VAL A 84 11.99 -18.54 -8.99
C VAL A 84 11.53 -17.46 -8.01
N ARG A 85 10.27 -16.98 -8.14
CA ARG A 85 9.67 -15.99 -7.23
C ARG A 85 9.67 -16.51 -5.79
N LEU A 86 9.19 -17.72 -5.54
CA LEU A 86 9.13 -18.34 -4.22
C LEU A 86 10.50 -18.38 -3.54
N LEU A 87 11.54 -18.78 -4.28
CA LEU A 87 12.90 -18.85 -3.75
C LEU A 87 13.48 -17.46 -3.45
N LEU A 88 13.27 -16.50 -4.35
CA LEU A 88 13.74 -15.13 -4.15
C LEU A 88 13.02 -14.46 -2.98
N GLU A 89 11.70 -14.65 -2.84
CA GLU A 89 10.94 -14.13 -1.70
C GLU A 89 11.42 -14.71 -0.37
N ALA A 90 11.60 -16.04 -0.30
CA ALA A 90 12.07 -16.69 0.91
C ALA A 90 13.44 -16.15 1.38
N TYR A 91 14.30 -15.75 0.44
CA TYR A 91 15.63 -15.24 0.75
C TYR A 91 15.67 -13.73 1.02
N TYR A 92 15.00 -12.92 0.20
CA TYR A 92 15.12 -11.45 0.25
C TYR A 92 14.07 -10.76 1.13
N GLU A 93 12.91 -11.38 1.36
CA GLU A 93 11.88 -10.77 2.22
C GLU A 93 12.37 -10.34 3.62
N PRO A 94 13.21 -11.11 4.34
CA PRO A 94 13.75 -10.66 5.63
C PRO A 94 14.83 -9.57 5.51
N VAL A 95 15.40 -9.37 4.32
CA VAL A 95 16.47 -8.37 4.08
C VAL A 95 15.89 -7.03 3.64
N PHE A 96 14.73 -7.03 2.96
CA PHE A 96 14.12 -5.82 2.45
C PHE A 96 13.77 -4.80 3.55
N SER A 97 14.05 -3.52 3.26
CA SER A 97 13.70 -2.39 4.13
C SER A 97 12.22 -2.42 4.52
N ASP A 98 11.93 -2.12 5.79
CA ASP A 98 10.57 -2.03 6.29
C ASP A 98 9.72 -0.97 5.58
N ARG A 99 10.38 0.06 5.04
CA ARG A 99 9.77 1.23 4.36
C ARG A 99 9.39 0.95 2.91
N SER A 100 9.75 -0.23 2.39
CA SER A 100 9.31 -0.74 1.10
C SER A 100 8.09 -1.64 1.26
N HIS A 101 6.98 -1.28 0.63
CA HIS A 101 5.67 -1.95 0.78
C HIS A 101 5.15 -2.62 -0.49
N GLY A 102 5.63 -2.22 -1.66
CA GLY A 102 5.08 -2.69 -2.94
C GLY A 102 5.41 -4.15 -3.21
N PHE A 103 4.45 -4.92 -3.71
CA PHE A 103 4.61 -6.32 -4.14
C PHE A 103 5.22 -7.26 -3.08
N ARG A 104 4.94 -7.03 -1.80
CA ARG A 104 5.44 -7.86 -0.69
C ARG A 104 4.31 -8.56 0.04
N PRO A 105 4.52 -9.80 0.53
CA PRO A 105 3.51 -10.52 1.29
C PRO A 105 3.15 -9.75 2.58
N GLY A 106 1.86 -9.58 2.85
CA GLY A 106 1.37 -8.87 4.06
C GLY A 106 1.52 -7.34 4.02
N LYS A 107 2.08 -6.76 2.95
CA LYS A 107 2.16 -5.30 2.74
C LYS A 107 1.29 -4.90 1.55
N GLY A 108 0.75 -3.68 1.59
CA GLY A 108 -0.12 -3.16 0.52
C GLY A 108 -0.18 -1.64 0.54
N CYS A 109 -1.03 -1.04 -0.30
CA CYS A 109 -1.11 0.43 -0.37
C CYS A 109 -1.43 1.06 1.00
N HIS A 110 -2.30 0.42 1.78
CA HIS A 110 -2.73 0.92 3.08
C HIS A 110 -1.63 0.87 4.14
N THR A 111 -0.65 -0.04 4.04
CA THR A 111 0.47 -0.10 5.00
C THR A 111 1.40 1.09 4.78
N ALA A 112 1.74 1.37 3.52
CA ALA A 112 2.52 2.55 3.14
C ALA A 112 1.83 3.86 3.55
N LEU A 113 0.54 4.01 3.21
CA LEU A 113 -0.23 5.21 3.55
C LEU A 113 -0.36 5.43 5.06
N ARG A 114 -0.51 4.35 5.83
CA ARG A 114 -0.58 4.41 7.30
C ARG A 114 0.75 4.82 7.91
N GLU A 115 1.87 4.33 7.38
CA GLU A 115 3.21 4.76 7.79
C GLU A 115 3.38 6.27 7.56
N VAL A 116 3.02 6.76 6.38
CA VAL A 116 3.09 8.19 6.06
C VAL A 116 2.16 9.00 6.99
N ALA A 117 0.90 8.59 7.17
CA ALA A 117 -0.05 9.32 7.99
C ALA A 117 0.37 9.42 9.47
N ASN A 118 0.89 8.34 10.04
CA ASN A 118 1.20 8.25 11.47
C ASN A 118 2.60 8.78 11.80
N THR A 119 3.59 8.45 10.99
CA THR A 119 5.00 8.69 11.31
C THR A 119 5.46 10.05 10.84
N TRP A 120 4.88 10.59 9.75
CA TRP A 120 5.45 11.76 9.07
C TRP A 120 4.97 13.12 9.61
N THR A 121 4.60 13.18 10.89
CA THR A 121 4.22 14.43 11.56
C THR A 121 5.32 15.49 11.50
N GLY A 122 4.97 16.70 11.09
CA GLY A 122 5.84 17.87 11.00
C GLY A 122 6.59 18.04 9.69
N THR A 123 6.27 17.26 8.65
CA THR A 123 6.85 17.38 7.31
C THR A 123 6.49 18.72 6.66
N THR A 124 7.46 19.36 5.98
CA THR A 124 7.28 20.66 5.32
C THR A 124 7.26 20.53 3.80
N TRP A 125 8.07 19.63 3.26
CA TRP A 125 8.19 19.35 1.84
C TRP A 125 7.97 17.88 1.56
N PHE A 126 7.24 17.59 0.49
CA PHE A 126 7.18 16.26 -0.10
C PHE A 126 8.02 16.27 -1.38
N VAL A 127 8.87 15.26 -1.53
CA VAL A 127 9.63 15.03 -2.76
C VAL A 127 9.08 13.75 -3.35
N GLU A 128 8.31 13.89 -4.44
CA GLU A 128 7.79 12.77 -5.22
C GLU A 128 8.88 12.29 -6.18
N CYS A 129 9.16 10.99 -6.16
CA CYS A 129 10.14 10.33 -7.02
C CYS A 129 9.45 9.21 -7.80
N ASP A 130 9.24 9.46 -9.09
CA ASP A 130 8.69 8.50 -10.07
C ASP A 130 9.80 8.15 -11.06
N ILE A 131 10.02 6.85 -11.24
CA ILE A 131 11.03 6.30 -12.16
C ILE A 131 10.38 6.14 -13.53
N ALA A 132 11.00 6.72 -14.56
CA ALA A 132 10.51 6.61 -15.92
C ALA A 132 10.63 5.15 -16.41
N ASP A 133 9.52 4.57 -16.86
CA ASP A 133 9.42 3.20 -17.38
C ASP A 133 10.24 2.17 -16.59
N CYS A 134 9.96 2.08 -15.28
CA CYS A 134 10.74 1.28 -14.33
C CYS A 134 10.96 -0.16 -14.81
N PHE A 135 9.91 -0.85 -15.28
CA PHE A 135 10.03 -2.22 -15.77
C PHE A 135 10.76 -2.35 -17.11
N GLY A 136 10.69 -1.37 -18.00
CA GLY A 136 11.37 -1.41 -19.31
C GLY A 136 12.85 -1.02 -19.27
N SER A 137 13.26 -0.28 -18.23
CA SER A 137 14.59 0.36 -18.17
C SER A 137 15.63 -0.41 -17.36
N PHE A 138 15.29 -1.53 -16.72
CA PHE A 138 16.25 -2.28 -15.91
C PHE A 138 17.39 -2.87 -16.75
N ASP A 139 18.62 -2.54 -16.39
CA ASP A 139 19.82 -3.10 -17.00
C ASP A 139 20.03 -4.56 -16.49
N HIS A 140 20.16 -5.49 -17.43
CA HIS A 140 20.28 -6.92 -17.09
C HIS A 140 21.62 -7.24 -16.42
N ASP A 141 22.70 -6.55 -16.78
CA ASP A 141 24.01 -6.78 -16.19
C ASP A 141 24.05 -6.27 -14.74
N VAL A 142 23.46 -5.10 -14.48
CA VAL A 142 23.30 -4.57 -13.12
C VAL A 142 22.41 -5.49 -12.28
N MET A 143 21.30 -5.98 -12.84
CA MET A 143 20.40 -6.91 -12.14
C MET A 143 21.12 -8.20 -11.73
N ILE A 144 21.90 -8.80 -12.64
CA ILE A 144 22.65 -10.02 -12.35
C ILE A 144 23.79 -9.74 -11.37
N ALA A 145 24.46 -8.59 -11.48
CA ALA A 145 25.49 -8.18 -10.52
C ALA A 145 24.91 -8.08 -9.10
N ILE A 146 23.77 -7.39 -8.92
CA ILE A 146 23.08 -7.26 -7.63
C ILE A 146 22.71 -8.65 -7.07
N LEU A 147 22.16 -9.54 -7.89
CA LEU A 147 21.81 -10.90 -7.46
C LEU A 147 23.05 -11.71 -7.07
N SER A 148 24.16 -11.53 -7.78
CA SER A 148 25.41 -12.27 -7.55
C SER A 148 26.11 -11.91 -6.24
N GLU A 149 25.82 -10.75 -5.64
CA GLU A 149 26.36 -10.37 -4.33
C GLU A 149 25.92 -11.31 -3.20
N LYS A 150 24.76 -11.97 -3.36
CA LYS A 150 24.15 -12.82 -2.34
C LYS A 150 23.99 -14.26 -2.81
N ILE A 151 23.63 -14.45 -4.08
CA ILE A 151 23.40 -15.77 -4.66
C ILE A 151 24.63 -16.17 -5.48
N HIS A 152 25.35 -17.17 -4.99
CA HIS A 152 26.59 -17.67 -5.62
C HIS A 152 26.34 -18.82 -6.61
N ASP A 153 25.08 -19.25 -6.78
CA ASP A 153 24.71 -20.29 -7.74
C ASP A 153 24.67 -19.72 -9.17
N ASN A 154 25.78 -19.92 -9.89
CA ASN A 154 25.92 -19.51 -11.29
C ASN A 154 24.87 -20.15 -12.22
N ARG A 155 24.36 -21.35 -11.90
CA ARG A 155 23.33 -22.02 -12.71
C ARG A 155 22.02 -21.26 -12.59
N PHE A 156 21.68 -20.81 -11.38
CA PHE A 156 20.50 -19.99 -11.11
C PHE A 156 20.64 -18.59 -11.71
N LEU A 157 21.78 -17.93 -11.55
CA LEU A 157 22.01 -16.61 -12.16
C LEU A 157 21.89 -16.65 -13.68
N ARG A 158 22.44 -17.69 -14.32
CA ARG A 158 22.31 -17.90 -15.77
C ARG A 158 20.86 -18.19 -16.18
N LEU A 159 20.11 -18.93 -15.38
CA LEU A 159 18.68 -19.14 -15.61
C LEU A 159 17.91 -17.81 -15.58
N VAL A 160 18.16 -16.96 -14.58
CA VAL A 160 17.52 -15.64 -14.47
C VAL A 160 17.93 -14.75 -15.64
N ARG A 161 19.21 -14.74 -16.03
CA ARG A 161 19.67 -14.01 -17.23
C ARG A 161 18.93 -14.49 -18.48
N ASN A 162 18.83 -15.81 -18.69
CA ASN A 162 18.09 -16.37 -19.82
C ASN A 162 16.60 -15.99 -19.81
N MET A 163 16.00 -15.84 -18.63
CA MET A 163 14.62 -15.37 -18.49
C MET A 163 14.46 -13.91 -18.94
N LEU A 164 15.42 -13.05 -18.58
CA LEU A 164 15.42 -11.63 -18.95
C LEU A 164 15.70 -11.43 -20.45
N THR A 165 16.58 -12.24 -21.04
CA THR A 165 16.97 -12.15 -22.45
C THR A 165 16.09 -12.95 -23.41
N ALA A 166 15.04 -13.63 -22.92
CA ALA A 166 14.20 -14.54 -23.73
C ALA A 166 13.52 -13.86 -24.93
N GLY A 167 13.42 -12.52 -24.91
CA GLY A 167 12.79 -11.76 -25.98
C GLY A 167 11.27 -11.74 -25.87
N TYR A 168 10.63 -11.17 -26.89
CA TYR A 168 9.19 -11.13 -27.00
C TYR A 168 8.74 -11.45 -28.43
N LEU A 169 7.48 -11.85 -28.55
CA LEU A 169 6.82 -12.08 -29.83
C LEU A 169 5.71 -11.04 -30.01
N GLU A 170 5.77 -10.29 -31.11
CA GLU A 170 4.83 -9.25 -31.50
C GLU A 170 4.53 -9.41 -32.99
N ASP A 171 3.26 -9.58 -33.37
CA ASP A 171 2.82 -9.84 -34.74
C ASP A 171 3.60 -10.95 -35.46
N PHE A 172 3.83 -12.07 -34.75
CA PHE A 172 4.63 -13.22 -35.20
C PHE A 172 6.09 -12.92 -35.54
N ARG A 173 6.59 -11.73 -35.18
CA ARG A 173 8.00 -11.34 -35.27
C ARG A 173 8.65 -11.40 -33.90
N TRP A 174 9.83 -12.00 -33.86
CA TRP A 174 10.64 -12.03 -32.64
C TRP A 174 11.37 -10.70 -32.46
N GLY A 175 11.32 -10.16 -31.25
CA GLY A 175 12.08 -8.99 -30.83
C GLY A 175 13.01 -9.32 -29.66
N ALA A 176 14.25 -8.83 -29.72
CA ALA A 176 15.20 -8.93 -28.62
C ALA A 176 14.77 -8.03 -27.45
N THR A 177 14.90 -8.54 -26.22
CA THR A 177 14.75 -7.72 -25.01
C THR A 177 16.13 -7.26 -24.57
N LEU A 178 16.49 -6.03 -24.94
CA LEU A 178 17.80 -5.44 -24.63
C LEU A 178 17.86 -4.88 -23.20
N SER A 179 16.72 -4.47 -22.64
CA SER A 179 16.58 -3.97 -21.28
C SER A 179 15.19 -4.30 -20.74
N GLY A 180 15.08 -4.23 -19.41
CA GLY A 180 13.82 -4.37 -18.70
C GLY A 180 13.48 -5.81 -18.31
N VAL A 181 12.47 -5.93 -17.48
CA VAL A 181 11.92 -7.20 -17.01
C VAL A 181 10.54 -7.37 -17.65
N PRO A 182 10.22 -8.56 -18.22
CA PRO A 182 8.97 -8.77 -18.92
C PRO A 182 7.78 -8.44 -18.01
N GLN A 183 6.99 -7.47 -18.44
CA GLN A 183 5.90 -6.93 -17.65
C GLN A 183 4.71 -7.90 -17.72
N GLY A 184 4.39 -8.56 -16.61
CA GLY A 184 3.47 -9.70 -16.57
C GLY A 184 4.15 -11.04 -16.26
N GLY A 185 5.49 -11.06 -16.20
CA GLY A 185 6.23 -12.15 -15.58
C GLY A 185 5.97 -12.22 -14.08
N ILE A 186 5.81 -13.44 -13.57
CA ILE A 186 5.45 -13.68 -12.16
C ILE A 186 6.61 -13.31 -11.22
N ALA A 187 7.85 -13.56 -11.64
CA ALA A 187 9.05 -13.18 -10.88
C ALA A 187 9.39 -11.68 -10.98
N SER A 188 8.80 -10.96 -11.94
CA SER A 188 9.17 -9.57 -12.25
C SER A 188 9.02 -8.61 -11.07
N PRO A 189 7.93 -8.64 -10.27
CA PRO A 189 7.78 -7.73 -9.13
C PRO A 189 8.87 -7.89 -8.06
N VAL A 190 9.28 -9.13 -7.79
CA VAL A 190 10.32 -9.43 -6.79
C VAL A 190 11.69 -8.98 -7.31
N LEU A 191 11.99 -9.22 -8.59
CA LEU A 191 13.23 -8.73 -9.21
C LEU A 191 13.32 -7.19 -9.18
N SER A 192 12.23 -6.50 -9.51
CA SER A 192 12.18 -5.03 -9.41
C SER A 192 12.43 -4.56 -7.98
N ASN A 193 11.88 -5.25 -6.98
CA ASN A 193 12.11 -4.92 -5.57
C ASN A 193 13.56 -5.15 -5.14
N ILE A 194 14.21 -6.23 -5.59
CA ILE A 194 15.63 -6.50 -5.34
C ILE A 194 16.51 -5.39 -5.93
N TYR A 195 16.23 -5.00 -7.17
CA TYR A 195 16.96 -3.92 -7.84
C TYR A 195 16.83 -2.59 -7.09
N LEU A 196 15.60 -2.19 -6.78
CA LEU A 196 15.31 -0.94 -6.07
C LEU A 196 15.65 -1.00 -4.57
N HIS A 197 15.96 -2.17 -4.02
CA HIS A 197 16.44 -2.27 -2.65
C HIS A 197 17.80 -1.56 -2.48
N LYS A 198 18.62 -1.48 -3.53
CA LYS A 198 19.85 -0.66 -3.52
C LYS A 198 19.56 0.81 -3.29
N LEU A 199 18.46 1.32 -3.85
CA LEU A 199 17.98 2.67 -3.58
C LEU A 199 17.53 2.81 -2.13
N ASP A 200 16.78 1.85 -1.59
CA ASP A 200 16.35 1.87 -0.19
C ASP A 200 17.57 1.97 0.75
N VAL A 201 18.58 1.12 0.52
CA VAL A 201 19.81 1.08 1.31
C VAL A 201 20.57 2.40 1.21
N PHE A 202 20.71 2.99 0.02
CA PHE A 202 21.36 4.29 -0.15
C PHE A 202 20.63 5.40 0.62
N ILE A 203 19.30 5.44 0.55
CA ILE A 203 18.51 6.45 1.26
C ILE A 203 18.66 6.27 2.78
N GLU A 204 18.59 5.04 3.27
CA GLU A 204 18.65 4.76 4.71
C GLU A 204 20.04 4.95 5.33
N THR A 205 21.10 4.64 4.59
CA THR A 205 22.48 4.71 5.09
C THR A 205 23.15 6.05 4.84
N VAL A 206 22.83 6.74 3.74
CA VAL A 206 23.49 7.98 3.34
C VAL A 206 22.59 9.18 3.56
N LEU A 207 21.42 9.23 2.90
CA LEU A 207 20.60 10.44 2.90
C LEU A 207 19.94 10.71 4.24
N ILE A 208 19.38 9.69 4.90
CA ILE A 208 18.68 9.89 6.17
C ILE A 208 19.62 10.41 7.25
N PRO A 209 20.81 9.82 7.50
CA PRO A 209 21.74 10.33 8.50
C PRO A 209 22.23 11.75 8.20
N GLU A 210 22.48 12.08 6.94
CA GLU A 210 23.04 13.38 6.55
C GLU A 210 22.02 14.54 6.68
N PHE A 211 20.78 14.29 6.26
CA PHE A 211 19.70 15.28 6.25
C PHE A 211 18.79 15.18 7.49
N THR A 212 19.17 14.41 8.50
CA THR A 212 18.48 14.33 9.79
C THR A 212 19.34 14.95 10.89
N ARG A 213 18.88 16.06 11.46
CA ARG A 213 19.59 16.83 12.49
C ARG A 213 18.64 17.21 13.62
N GLY A 214 19.16 17.22 14.84
CA GLY A 214 18.40 17.60 16.03
C GLY A 214 17.49 16.48 16.55
N ARG A 215 17.45 16.33 17.88
CA ARG A 215 16.55 15.37 18.55
C ARG A 215 15.15 15.93 18.73
N LEU A 216 15.04 17.20 19.12
CA LEU A 216 13.79 17.89 19.41
C LEU A 216 13.79 19.25 18.73
N ARG A 217 12.61 19.71 18.31
CA ARG A 217 12.43 21.08 17.84
C ARG A 217 12.53 22.06 19.01
N ALA A 218 13.16 23.19 18.79
CA ALA A 218 13.14 24.31 19.70
C ALA A 218 11.70 24.75 20.01
N ARG A 219 11.47 25.20 21.24
CA ARG A 219 10.20 25.82 21.62
C ARG A 219 10.06 27.16 20.90
N ASN A 220 8.86 27.45 20.42
CA ASN A 220 8.56 28.73 19.79
C ASN A 220 8.70 29.87 20.84
N PRO A 221 9.55 30.89 20.61
CA PRO A 221 9.71 32.03 21.51
C PRO A 221 8.40 32.79 21.76
N GLU A 222 7.57 32.98 20.74
CA GLU A 222 6.28 33.68 20.86
C GLU A 222 5.32 32.92 21.76
N TYR A 223 5.25 31.59 21.58
CA TYR A 223 4.43 30.72 22.42
C TYR A 223 4.86 30.81 23.89
N ARG A 224 6.18 30.84 24.15
CA ARG A 224 6.74 30.98 25.50
C ARG A 224 6.40 32.35 26.11
N LYS A 225 6.44 33.43 25.33
CA LYS A 225 6.05 34.77 25.77
C LYS A 225 4.58 34.81 26.19
N THR A 226 3.67 34.30 25.36
CA THR A 226 2.23 34.22 25.69
C THR A 226 1.97 33.34 26.91
N GLU A 227 2.69 32.21 27.06
CA GLU A 227 2.59 31.35 28.25
C GLU A 227 2.99 32.10 29.53
N GLN A 228 4.06 32.90 29.49
CA GLN A 228 4.50 33.75 30.60
C GLN A 228 3.48 34.86 30.91
N GLU A 229 2.88 35.46 29.90
CA GLU A 229 1.83 36.48 30.07
C GLU A 229 0.58 35.90 30.73
N ILE A 230 0.19 34.67 30.39
CA ILE A 230 -0.93 33.97 31.05
C ILE A 230 -0.63 33.80 32.54
N VAL A 231 0.60 33.41 32.89
CA VAL A 231 1.01 33.25 34.30
C VAL A 231 0.94 34.60 35.02
N ARG A 232 1.40 35.70 34.41
CA ARG A 232 1.32 37.05 34.98
C ARG A 232 -0.13 37.51 35.15
N ALA A 233 -0.99 37.32 34.15
CA ALA A 233 -2.40 37.68 34.20
C ALA A 233 -3.18 36.88 35.26
N ARG A 234 -2.85 35.60 35.46
CA ARG A 234 -3.40 34.77 36.55
C ARG A 234 -3.03 35.31 37.92
N ARG A 235 -1.77 35.74 38.12
CA ARG A 235 -1.33 36.36 39.39
C ARG A 235 -2.07 37.66 39.70
N ARG A 236 -2.47 38.42 38.67
CA ARG A 236 -3.27 39.65 38.79
C ARG A 236 -4.78 39.41 38.95
N GLY A 237 -5.26 38.17 38.84
CA GLY A 237 -6.69 37.85 38.94
C GLY A 237 -7.54 38.20 37.70
N ASP A 238 -6.93 38.68 36.61
CA ASP A 238 -7.67 39.11 35.41
C ASP A 238 -8.10 37.92 34.53
N ARG A 239 -9.34 37.46 34.75
CA ARG A 239 -9.95 36.35 34.01
C ARG A 239 -10.27 36.69 32.54
N ALA A 240 -10.41 37.95 32.17
CA ALA A 240 -10.71 38.36 30.80
C ALA A 240 -9.44 38.28 29.94
N GLN A 241 -8.33 38.81 30.46
CA GLN A 241 -7.02 38.76 29.80
C GLN A 241 -6.50 37.31 29.67
N VAL A 242 -6.72 36.46 30.67
CA VAL A 242 -6.36 35.03 30.56
C VAL A 242 -7.11 34.35 29.40
N ARG A 243 -8.40 34.67 29.20
CA ARG A 243 -9.20 34.08 28.10
C ARG A 243 -8.77 34.57 26.71
N SER A 244 -8.36 35.82 26.56
CA SER A 244 -7.84 36.33 25.28
C SER A 244 -6.47 35.73 24.95
N LEU A 245 -5.57 35.65 25.94
CA LEU A 245 -4.26 35.03 25.78
C LEU A 245 -4.35 33.54 25.45
N TYR A 246 -5.31 32.80 26.03
CA TYR A 246 -5.55 31.41 25.62
C TYR A 246 -6.01 31.28 24.16
N ARG A 247 -6.83 32.22 23.67
CA ARG A 247 -7.22 32.25 22.24
C ARG A 247 -5.99 32.49 21.34
N GLN A 248 -5.11 33.41 21.73
CA GLN A 248 -3.85 33.64 21.03
C GLN A 248 -2.92 32.42 21.10
N LEU A 249 -2.77 31.80 22.27
CA LEU A 249 -1.92 30.62 22.50
C LEU A 249 -2.40 29.38 21.70
N HIS A 250 -3.71 29.19 21.55
CA HIS A 250 -4.26 28.13 20.69
C HIS A 250 -3.97 28.34 19.22
N SER A 251 -3.73 29.59 18.84
CA SER A 251 -3.33 29.92 17.50
C SER A 251 -1.84 29.54 17.31
N LEU A 252 -0.95 29.91 18.22
CA LEU A 252 0.49 29.71 18.05
C LEU A 252 0.94 28.23 18.14
N PRO A 253 1.88 27.77 17.29
CA PRO A 253 2.50 26.47 17.44
C PRO A 253 3.42 26.46 18.67
N SER A 254 3.42 25.36 19.43
CA SER A 254 4.25 25.22 20.64
C SER A 254 5.74 25.05 20.35
N GLN A 255 6.05 24.39 19.23
CA GLN A 255 7.40 24.22 18.70
C GLN A 255 7.59 25.13 17.50
N ASP A 256 8.81 25.59 17.27
CA ASP A 256 9.15 26.40 16.10
C ASP A 256 9.10 25.53 14.83
N PRO A 257 8.20 25.82 13.87
CA PRO A 257 8.14 25.10 12.59
C PRO A 257 9.33 25.40 11.66
N ARG A 258 10.06 26.50 11.89
CA ARG A 258 11.19 26.96 11.06
C ARG A 258 12.55 26.78 11.75
N ASP A 259 12.60 25.98 12.81
CA ASP A 259 13.83 25.69 13.54
C ASP A 259 14.97 25.28 12.58
N PRO A 260 16.06 26.05 12.49
CA PRO A 260 17.20 25.70 11.63
C PRO A 260 17.97 24.47 12.15
N GLY A 261 17.90 24.19 13.46
CA GLY A 261 18.57 23.06 14.10
C GLY A 261 17.83 21.73 13.98
N TYR A 262 16.58 21.73 13.53
CA TYR A 262 15.79 20.52 13.32
C TYR A 262 15.62 20.20 11.84
N ARG A 263 16.16 19.06 11.43
CA ARG A 263 15.97 18.45 10.11
C ARG A 263 15.52 17.01 10.28
N ARG A 264 14.56 16.58 9.47
CA ARG A 264 14.11 15.18 9.47
C ARG A 264 13.78 14.77 8.06
N LEU A 265 14.48 13.76 7.57
CA LEU A 265 14.14 13.08 6.33
C LEU A 265 13.40 11.78 6.66
N ARG A 266 12.29 11.54 5.97
CA ARG A 266 11.50 10.32 6.03
C ARG A 266 11.30 9.78 4.63
N TYR A 267 11.17 8.47 4.52
CA TYR A 267 11.13 7.76 3.25
C TYR A 267 10.07 6.67 3.30
N CYS A 268 9.35 6.47 2.20
CA CYS A 268 8.41 5.38 2.00
C CYS A 268 8.39 5.06 0.50
N ARG A 269 8.45 3.77 0.16
CA ARG A 269 8.40 3.29 -1.22
C ARG A 269 7.27 2.28 -1.41
N TYR A 270 6.58 2.42 -2.52
CA TYR A 270 5.64 1.43 -3.01
C TYR A 270 5.98 1.10 -4.47
N ALA A 271 6.67 -0.01 -4.68
CA ALA A 271 7.19 -0.40 -6.00
C ALA A 271 8.13 0.67 -6.58
N ASP A 272 7.72 1.30 -7.68
CA ASP A 272 8.38 2.40 -8.38
C ASP A 272 8.05 3.77 -7.77
N ASP A 273 6.85 3.95 -7.21
CA ASP A 273 6.43 5.17 -6.54
C ASP A 273 7.18 5.36 -5.21
N SER A 274 8.09 6.33 -5.16
CA SER A 274 8.84 6.70 -3.97
C SER A 274 8.44 8.08 -3.48
N LEU A 275 8.21 8.21 -2.16
CA LEU A 275 7.88 9.48 -1.53
C LEU A 275 8.89 9.76 -0.41
N LEU A 276 9.41 11.00 -0.37
CA LEU A 276 10.22 11.49 0.74
C LEU A 276 9.53 12.67 1.43
N GLY A 277 9.51 12.63 2.76
CA GLY A 277 9.02 13.71 3.60
C GLY A 277 10.18 14.42 4.26
N PHE A 278 10.38 15.70 3.96
CA PHE A 278 11.47 16.50 4.50
C PHE A 278 10.97 17.68 5.36
N ALA A 279 11.55 17.83 6.54
CA ALA A 279 11.35 18.98 7.41
C ALA A 279 12.58 19.88 7.35
N GLY A 280 12.54 20.94 6.54
CA GLY A 280 13.64 21.87 6.34
C GLY A 280 13.36 22.91 5.23
N PRO A 281 14.39 23.62 4.74
CA PRO A 281 14.28 24.59 3.67
C PRO A 281 14.15 23.92 2.30
N LYS A 282 13.64 24.67 1.33
CA LYS A 282 13.43 24.17 -0.05
C LYS A 282 14.73 23.76 -0.74
N ALA A 283 15.81 24.53 -0.54
CA ALA A 283 17.10 24.29 -1.17
C ALA A 283 17.68 22.90 -0.83
N GLU A 284 17.60 22.48 0.45
CA GLU A 284 18.02 21.14 0.88
C GLU A 284 17.13 20.05 0.26
N ALA A 285 15.81 20.30 0.10
CA ALA A 285 14.91 19.35 -0.56
C ALA A 285 15.25 19.14 -2.04
N GLU A 286 15.62 20.22 -2.74
CA GLU A 286 16.08 20.15 -4.13
C GLU A 286 17.43 19.43 -4.24
N GLN A 287 18.33 19.62 -3.27
CA GLN A 287 19.59 18.90 -3.20
C GLN A 287 19.39 17.39 -3.01
N ILE A 288 18.43 16.98 -2.18
CA ILE A 288 18.04 15.57 -2.01
C ILE A 288 17.56 15.00 -3.36
N LYS A 289 16.70 15.73 -4.09
CA LYS A 289 16.25 15.31 -5.43
C LYS A 289 17.42 15.12 -6.40
N GLN A 290 18.38 16.04 -6.43
CA GLN A 290 19.55 15.95 -7.30
C GLN A 290 20.43 14.74 -6.97
N ARG A 291 20.61 14.43 -5.68
CA ARG A 291 21.40 13.26 -5.26
C ARG A 291 20.72 11.94 -5.61
N LEU A 292 19.40 11.86 -5.43
CA LEU A 292 18.62 10.70 -5.86
C LEU A 292 18.74 10.50 -7.38
N ARG A 293 18.67 11.59 -8.15
CA ARG A 293 18.87 11.54 -9.61
C ARG A 293 20.25 11.01 -9.98
N ARG A 294 21.30 11.50 -9.32
CA ARG A 294 22.68 11.08 -9.59
C ARG A 294 22.85 9.59 -9.32
N PHE A 295 22.46 9.13 -8.13
CA PHE A 295 22.53 7.72 -7.75
C PHE A 295 21.76 6.81 -8.72
N LEU A 296 20.53 7.19 -9.08
CA LEU A 296 19.74 6.42 -10.03
C LEU A 296 20.42 6.31 -11.40
N ARG A 297 21.03 7.38 -11.89
CA ARG A 297 21.69 7.39 -13.20
C ARG A 297 23.03 6.66 -13.21
N GLU A 298 23.86 6.88 -12.19
CA GLU A 298 25.24 6.36 -12.14
C GLU A 298 25.29 4.90 -11.69
N ASP A 299 24.60 4.55 -10.60
CA ASP A 299 24.69 3.20 -10.02
C ASP A 299 23.63 2.24 -10.58
N LEU A 300 22.41 2.74 -10.78
CA LEU A 300 21.28 1.92 -11.20
C LEU A 300 20.92 2.09 -12.68
N LYS A 301 21.58 2.97 -13.43
CA LYS A 301 21.29 3.27 -14.85
C LYS A 301 19.80 3.53 -15.14
N LEU A 302 19.09 4.13 -14.19
CA LEU A 302 17.67 4.48 -14.29
C LEU A 302 17.49 6.00 -14.42
N GLU A 303 16.46 6.40 -15.16
CA GLU A 303 16.09 7.80 -15.33
C GLU A 303 14.86 8.19 -14.50
N LEU A 304 14.91 9.39 -13.91
CA LEU A 304 13.78 9.97 -13.19
C LEU A 304 12.86 10.72 -14.17
N SER A 305 11.54 10.56 -14.00
CA SER A 305 10.57 11.33 -14.76
C SER A 305 10.51 12.77 -14.26
N GLU A 306 11.01 13.73 -15.04
CA GLU A 306 11.02 15.14 -14.64
C GLU A 306 9.61 15.70 -14.44
N ASP A 307 8.67 15.33 -15.32
CA ASP A 307 7.27 15.79 -15.30
C ASP A 307 6.51 15.38 -14.03
N LYS A 308 6.89 14.25 -13.44
CA LYS A 308 6.22 13.68 -12.27
C LYS A 308 6.98 13.87 -10.97
N THR A 309 8.29 14.11 -11.04
CA THR A 309 9.12 14.32 -9.84
C THR A 309 8.98 15.74 -9.32
N LEU A 310 7.98 15.99 -8.49
CA LEU A 310 7.69 17.32 -7.97
C LEU A 310 8.13 17.49 -6.51
N VAL A 311 8.72 18.65 -6.21
CA VAL A 311 8.96 19.10 -4.82
C VAL A 311 7.78 19.99 -4.43
N THR A 312 6.86 19.43 -3.65
CA THR A 312 5.63 20.13 -3.25
C THR A 312 5.71 20.59 -1.80
N HIS A 313 5.23 21.81 -1.54
CA HIS A 313 5.16 22.33 -0.18
C HIS A 313 3.89 21.82 0.52
N ALA A 314 4.07 21.13 1.64
CA ALA A 314 3.05 20.30 2.28
C ALA A 314 1.81 21.04 2.80
N ARG A 315 1.88 22.38 2.93
CA ARG A 315 0.75 23.23 3.39
C ARG A 315 0.01 23.94 2.27
N SER A 316 0.67 24.25 1.15
CA SER A 316 0.08 25.06 0.07
C SER A 316 -0.48 24.19 -1.03
N GLN A 317 0.14 23.05 -1.29
CA GLN A 317 -0.27 22.11 -2.33
C GLN A 317 -0.45 20.71 -1.76
N ARG A 318 -1.21 19.89 -2.47
CA ARG A 318 -1.45 18.49 -2.11
C ARG A 318 -0.56 17.62 -2.98
N ALA A 319 0.27 16.81 -2.35
CA ALA A 319 1.05 15.78 -3.01
C ALA A 319 0.13 14.61 -3.40
N ARG A 320 0.44 13.88 -4.47
CA ARG A 320 -0.31 12.68 -4.85
C ARG A 320 0.53 11.44 -4.60
N PHE A 321 -0.04 10.47 -3.90
CA PHE A 321 0.65 9.21 -3.62
C PHE A 321 -0.36 8.07 -3.51
N LEU A 322 -0.17 7.00 -4.28
CA LEU A 322 -1.05 5.81 -4.29
C LEU A 322 -2.54 6.13 -4.47
N GLY A 323 -2.85 7.13 -5.30
CA GLY A 323 -4.22 7.58 -5.55
C GLY A 323 -4.84 8.43 -4.44
N TYR A 324 -4.10 8.73 -3.37
CA TYR A 324 -4.51 9.68 -2.34
C TYR A 324 -3.87 11.04 -2.55
N GLU A 325 -4.56 12.09 -2.10
CA GLU A 325 -3.98 13.42 -1.92
C GLU A 325 -3.47 13.57 -0.48
N ILE A 326 -2.20 13.90 -0.33
CA ILE A 326 -1.54 14.07 0.96
C ILE A 326 -1.38 15.57 1.24
N SER A 327 -1.82 15.99 2.42
CA SER A 327 -1.62 17.36 2.90
C SER A 327 -1.29 17.38 4.38
N VAL A 328 -0.67 18.45 4.85
CA VAL A 328 -0.48 18.67 6.29
C VAL A 328 -1.62 19.50 6.84
N ALA A 329 -2.23 19.03 7.92
CA ALA A 329 -3.26 19.79 8.61
C ALA A 329 -2.70 21.13 9.12
N SER A 330 -3.27 22.21 8.61
CA SER A 330 -3.03 23.59 9.04
C SER A 330 -4.30 24.12 9.69
N ARG A 331 -4.14 24.68 10.91
CA ARG A 331 -4.95 25.61 11.75
C ARG A 331 -6.49 25.74 11.61
N ASN A 332 -7.13 25.35 10.50
CA ASN A 332 -8.55 25.60 10.21
C ASN A 332 -9.47 24.37 10.20
N ARG A 333 -8.98 23.14 10.32
CA ARG A 333 -9.89 21.97 10.42
C ARG A 333 -10.20 21.66 11.87
N ARG A 334 -11.40 22.12 12.28
CA ARG A 334 -12.24 21.71 13.41
C ARG A 334 -11.54 20.85 14.47
N THR A 335 -11.47 21.39 15.69
CA THR A 335 -11.43 20.61 16.93
C THR A 335 -12.37 19.41 16.82
N ARG A 336 -11.85 18.19 17.02
CA ARG A 336 -12.69 17.00 17.18
C ARG A 336 -13.66 17.32 18.33
N ARG A 337 -14.98 17.25 18.07
CA ARG A 337 -15.96 17.40 19.17
C ARG A 337 -15.62 16.33 20.23
N PRO A 338 -15.55 16.70 21.52
CA PRO A 338 -15.29 15.72 22.57
C PRO A 338 -16.34 14.61 22.50
N SER A 339 -15.92 13.34 22.67
CA SER A 339 -16.89 12.26 22.88
C SER A 339 -17.43 12.36 24.31
N ALA A 340 -18.59 11.76 24.58
CA ALA A 340 -19.23 11.77 25.91
C ALA A 340 -18.28 11.31 27.04
N THR A 341 -17.30 10.47 26.72
CA THR A 341 -16.28 9.90 27.61
C THR A 341 -14.98 10.71 27.73
N ASP A 342 -14.61 11.54 26.75
CA ASP A 342 -13.39 12.37 26.79
C ASP A 342 -13.74 13.85 26.58
N ARG A 343 -14.00 14.56 27.69
CA ARG A 343 -14.32 16.00 27.72
C ARG A 343 -13.13 16.92 27.42
N ARG A 344 -11.94 16.39 27.09
CA ARG A 344 -10.76 17.22 26.78
C ARG A 344 -10.83 17.71 25.34
N ASN A 345 -10.93 19.03 25.18
CA ASN A 345 -10.79 19.68 23.88
C ASN A 345 -9.33 19.55 23.42
N ARG A 346 -9.01 18.53 22.62
CA ARG A 346 -7.67 18.35 22.06
C ARG A 346 -7.45 19.34 20.91
N ARG A 347 -6.25 19.93 20.84
CA ARG A 347 -5.88 20.87 19.76
C ARG A 347 -6.11 20.23 18.40
N SER A 348 -6.44 21.07 17.41
CA SER A 348 -6.37 20.70 16.01
C SER A 348 -4.99 20.12 15.71
N LEU A 349 -4.98 19.09 14.88
CA LEU A 349 -3.83 18.25 14.52
C LEU A 349 -2.77 19.05 13.75
N ASN A 350 -2.12 20.03 14.37
CA ASN A 350 -1.16 20.88 13.69
C ASN A 350 0.07 20.05 13.31
N GLY A 351 0.34 19.96 12.00
CA GLY A 351 1.50 19.25 11.49
C GLY A 351 1.30 17.76 11.24
N THR A 352 0.14 17.17 11.55
CA THR A 352 -0.12 15.78 11.15
C THR A 352 -0.45 15.71 9.67
N ILE A 353 -0.15 14.57 9.07
CA ILE A 353 -0.54 14.32 7.70
C ILE A 353 -1.99 13.88 7.67
N VAL A 354 -2.70 14.40 6.67
CA VAL A 354 -4.10 14.10 6.39
C VAL A 354 -4.19 13.61 4.96
N LEU A 355 -4.81 12.44 4.83
CA LEU A 355 -5.10 11.82 3.55
C LEU A 355 -6.47 12.30 3.04
N HIS A 356 -6.55 12.52 1.74
CA HIS A 356 -7.74 12.99 1.04
C HIS A 356 -8.07 12.13 -0.17
N VAL A 357 -9.36 12.01 -0.45
CA VAL A 357 -9.85 11.46 -1.72
C VAL A 357 -9.73 12.54 -2.81
N PRO A 358 -9.05 12.28 -3.93
CA PRO A 358 -8.96 13.25 -5.02
C PRO A 358 -10.34 13.53 -5.62
N ALA A 359 -10.64 14.81 -5.89
CA ALA A 359 -11.92 15.21 -6.49
C ALA A 359 -12.10 14.63 -7.90
N SER A 360 -10.99 14.43 -8.63
CA SER A 360 -10.98 13.80 -9.96
C SER A 360 -11.49 12.35 -9.92
N VAL A 361 -11.12 11.59 -8.88
CA VAL A 361 -11.56 10.20 -8.71
C VAL A 361 -13.05 10.16 -8.43
N VAL A 362 -13.55 11.03 -7.54
CA VAL A 362 -14.99 11.11 -7.26
C VAL A 362 -15.77 11.46 -8.53
N LYS A 363 -15.31 12.45 -9.30
CA LYS A 363 -15.95 12.85 -10.56
C LYS A 363 -15.91 11.72 -11.62
N ALA A 364 -14.76 11.10 -11.82
CA ALA A 364 -14.59 10.03 -12.80
C ALA A 364 -15.39 8.78 -12.45
N LYS A 365 -15.50 8.45 -11.15
CA LYS A 365 -16.31 7.33 -10.68
C LYS A 365 -17.79 7.67 -10.65
N SER A 366 -18.19 8.92 -10.47
CA SER A 366 -19.60 9.33 -10.56
C SER A 366 -20.10 9.49 -12.00
N ALA A 367 -19.22 9.77 -12.96
CA ALA A 367 -19.58 10.10 -14.34
C ALA A 367 -20.40 9.01 -15.06
N PRO A 368 -20.14 7.70 -14.90
CA PRO A 368 -20.95 6.65 -15.52
C PRO A 368 -22.39 6.59 -15.00
N TYR A 369 -22.65 7.17 -13.82
CA TYR A 369 -23.95 7.13 -13.16
C TYR A 369 -24.67 8.47 -13.24
N LEU A 370 -24.07 9.49 -13.86
CA LEU A 370 -24.61 10.83 -13.95
C LEU A 370 -24.70 11.27 -15.42
N SER A 371 -25.89 11.60 -15.89
CA SER A 371 -26.10 12.33 -17.15
C SER A 371 -26.60 13.73 -16.83
N ARG A 372 -25.91 14.76 -17.32
CA ARG A 372 -26.22 16.18 -17.05
C ARG A 372 -26.35 16.51 -15.54
N GLY A 373 -25.60 15.81 -14.69
CA GLY A 373 -25.63 16.00 -13.24
C GLY A 373 -26.78 15.30 -12.51
N GLN A 374 -27.65 14.59 -13.24
CA GLN A 374 -28.72 13.76 -12.69
C GLN A 374 -28.36 12.27 -12.80
N PRO A 375 -28.81 11.42 -11.87
CA PRO A 375 -28.63 9.97 -11.97
C PRO A 375 -29.18 9.42 -13.29
N ALA A 376 -28.39 8.56 -13.95
CA ALA A 376 -28.73 8.03 -15.25
C ALA A 376 -28.60 6.51 -15.30
N ARG A 377 -29.49 5.89 -16.09
CA ARG A 377 -29.47 4.44 -16.34
C ARG A 377 -28.21 4.01 -17.08
N ARG A 378 -27.65 2.86 -16.73
CA ARG A 378 -26.55 2.22 -17.48
C ARG A 378 -27.13 1.22 -18.47
N ASN A 379 -27.07 1.53 -19.76
CA ASN A 379 -27.57 0.66 -20.84
C ASN A 379 -27.12 -0.82 -20.74
N PRO A 380 -25.88 -1.15 -20.34
CA PRO A 380 -25.46 -2.56 -20.21
C PRO A 380 -26.12 -3.34 -19.06
N MET A 381 -26.79 -2.66 -18.13
CA MET A 381 -27.36 -3.26 -16.91
C MET A 381 -28.89 -3.19 -16.89
N VAL A 382 -29.53 -2.76 -17.98
CA VAL A 382 -31.00 -2.64 -18.07
C VAL A 382 -31.66 -4.02 -18.13
N ASN A 383 -30.96 -5.02 -18.67
CA ASN A 383 -31.49 -6.37 -18.87
C ASN A 383 -31.05 -7.34 -17.76
N ASP A 384 -30.28 -6.89 -16.77
CA ASP A 384 -29.86 -7.71 -15.64
C ASP A 384 -30.99 -7.78 -14.60
N HIS A 385 -31.08 -8.89 -13.84
CA HIS A 385 -32.00 -8.96 -12.70
C HIS A 385 -31.64 -7.92 -11.61
N ASP A 386 -32.65 -7.37 -10.93
CA ASP A 386 -32.48 -6.36 -9.87
C ASP A 386 -31.45 -6.77 -8.81
N TYR A 387 -31.44 -8.03 -8.39
CA TYR A 387 -30.43 -8.55 -7.47
C TYR A 387 -29.00 -8.42 -8.03
N SER A 388 -28.79 -8.82 -9.27
CA SER A 388 -27.49 -8.77 -9.95
C SER A 388 -27.01 -7.32 -10.13
N ILE A 389 -27.95 -6.43 -10.42
CA ILE A 389 -27.72 -4.98 -10.48
C ILE A 389 -27.22 -4.49 -9.13
N VAL A 390 -28.02 -4.63 -8.06
CA VAL A 390 -27.69 -4.17 -6.70
C VAL A 390 -26.39 -4.79 -6.20
N ALA A 391 -26.16 -6.08 -6.45
CA ALA A 391 -24.93 -6.76 -6.06
C ALA A 391 -23.70 -6.18 -6.75
N ARG A 392 -23.76 -5.92 -8.08
CA ARG A 392 -22.65 -5.34 -8.84
C ARG A 392 -22.36 -3.91 -8.38
N TYR A 393 -23.40 -3.10 -8.18
CA TYR A 393 -23.29 -1.73 -7.65
C TYR A 393 -22.70 -1.70 -6.24
N GLY A 394 -23.21 -2.54 -5.35
CA GLY A 394 -22.73 -2.67 -3.98
C GLY A 394 -21.26 -3.12 -3.93
N ALA A 395 -20.85 -4.03 -4.81
CA ALA A 395 -19.46 -4.47 -4.93
C ALA A 395 -18.52 -3.36 -5.41
N GLU A 396 -18.92 -2.61 -6.45
CA GLU A 396 -18.15 -1.45 -6.96
C GLU A 396 -17.98 -0.37 -5.88
N TYR A 397 -19.08 -0.01 -5.19
CA TYR A 397 -19.05 0.99 -4.12
C TYR A 397 -18.20 0.53 -2.93
N ARG A 398 -18.41 -0.71 -2.45
CA ARG A 398 -17.65 -1.28 -1.34
C ARG A 398 -16.16 -1.31 -1.66
N GLY A 399 -15.78 -1.67 -2.88
CA GLY A 399 -14.38 -1.66 -3.31
C GLY A 399 -13.75 -0.26 -3.25
N ILE A 400 -14.45 0.77 -3.73
CA ILE A 400 -13.96 2.15 -3.69
C ILE A 400 -13.85 2.66 -2.25
N VAL A 401 -14.89 2.48 -1.43
CA VAL A 401 -14.89 2.94 -0.03
C VAL A 401 -13.81 2.23 0.77
N GLN A 402 -13.66 0.91 0.58
CA GLN A 402 -12.64 0.14 1.29
C GLN A 402 -11.23 0.63 0.95
N TYR A 403 -10.97 0.97 -0.31
CA TYR A 403 -9.68 1.54 -0.71
C TYR A 403 -9.44 2.92 -0.11
N TYR A 404 -10.45 3.77 0.02
CA TYR A 404 -10.32 5.15 0.50
C TYR A 404 -10.56 5.34 2.00
N LEU A 405 -10.73 4.26 2.77
CA LEU A 405 -11.14 4.29 4.18
C LEU A 405 -10.20 5.11 5.09
N LEU A 406 -8.92 5.25 4.72
CA LEU A 406 -7.94 6.04 5.46
C LEU A 406 -8.07 7.57 5.24
N ALA A 407 -8.88 8.00 4.28
CA ALA A 407 -9.07 9.42 4.02
C ALA A 407 -9.91 10.09 5.13
N SER A 408 -9.60 11.35 5.43
CA SER A 408 -10.38 12.14 6.38
C SER A 408 -11.74 12.60 5.81
N ASP A 409 -11.89 12.60 4.49
CA ASP A 409 -13.05 13.09 3.76
C ASP A 409 -13.81 11.97 3.03
N VAL A 410 -13.79 10.75 3.58
CA VAL A 410 -14.57 9.59 3.09
C VAL A 410 -16.05 9.91 2.91
N PHE A 411 -16.61 10.81 3.75
CA PHE A 411 -18.00 11.26 3.62
C PHE A 411 -18.33 11.85 2.23
N ARG A 412 -17.34 12.35 1.48
CA ARG A 412 -17.55 12.84 0.11
C ARG A 412 -17.96 11.73 -0.85
N LEU A 413 -17.61 10.48 -0.56
CA LEU A 413 -18.06 9.30 -1.31
C LEU A 413 -19.55 9.01 -1.09
N HIS A 414 -20.22 9.65 -0.12
CA HIS A 414 -21.68 9.61 -0.01
C HIS A 414 -22.36 10.19 -1.27
N ARG A 415 -21.69 11.07 -2.01
CA ARG A 415 -22.21 11.56 -3.29
C ARG A 415 -22.31 10.44 -4.34
N LEU A 416 -21.44 9.43 -4.27
CA LEU A 416 -21.58 8.22 -5.10
C LEU A 416 -22.82 7.46 -4.68
N ARG A 417 -23.06 7.31 -3.36
CA ARG A 417 -24.28 6.72 -2.80
C ARG A 417 -25.56 7.40 -3.30
N CYS A 418 -25.66 8.74 -3.23
CA CYS A 418 -26.84 9.45 -3.74
C CYS A 418 -27.00 9.35 -5.27
N GLY A 419 -25.91 9.21 -6.01
CA GLY A 419 -25.96 8.89 -7.44
C GLY A 419 -26.50 7.49 -7.71
N TYR A 420 -26.31 6.54 -6.78
CA TYR A 420 -26.87 5.19 -6.83
C TYR A 420 -28.34 5.13 -6.37
N ASP A 421 -28.70 5.84 -5.30
CA ASP A 421 -30.06 5.88 -4.77
C ASP A 421 -31.03 6.66 -5.69
N GLY A 422 -30.51 7.62 -6.46
CA GLY A 422 -31.32 8.45 -7.36
C GLY A 422 -31.48 7.89 -8.79
N VAL A 423 -30.88 6.74 -9.12
CA VAL A 423 -31.17 6.06 -10.40
C VAL A 423 -32.61 5.60 -10.34
N LYS A 424 -33.48 6.09 -11.24
CA LYS A 424 -34.84 5.57 -11.37
C LYS A 424 -34.77 4.12 -11.85
N TRP A 425 -35.14 3.18 -10.98
CA TRP A 425 -35.17 1.74 -11.28
C TRP A 425 -36.54 1.37 -11.88
N PRO A 426 -36.61 0.41 -12.81
CA PRO A 426 -37.88 -0.06 -13.39
C PRO A 426 -38.87 -0.58 -12.34
N HIS A 427 -38.37 -1.02 -11.17
CA HIS A 427 -39.14 -1.60 -10.05
C HIS A 427 -38.87 -0.91 -8.71
N GLN A 428 -38.60 0.40 -8.71
CA GLN A 428 -38.24 1.14 -7.48
C GLN A 428 -39.33 1.13 -6.39
N ASP A 429 -40.58 0.85 -6.76
CA ASP A 429 -41.72 0.80 -5.84
C ASP A 429 -41.78 -0.50 -5.00
N ASP A 430 -41.03 -1.55 -5.36
CA ASP A 430 -41.10 -2.87 -4.70
C ASP A 430 -39.91 -3.18 -3.76
N LEU A 431 -38.86 -2.36 -3.77
CA LEU A 431 -37.64 -2.59 -2.97
C LEU A 431 -37.57 -1.64 -1.78
N ASN A 432 -38.18 -2.05 -0.66
CA ASN A 432 -38.12 -1.36 0.63
C ASN A 432 -36.68 -1.43 1.19
N TRP A 433 -35.92 -0.35 1.04
CA TRP A 433 -34.61 -0.21 1.69
C TRP A 433 -34.83 -0.02 3.21
N PRO A 434 -34.11 -0.71 4.10
CA PRO A 434 -34.21 -0.44 5.52
C PRO A 434 -33.69 0.99 5.80
N HIS A 435 -34.62 1.92 6.00
CA HIS A 435 -34.32 3.27 6.46
C HIS A 435 -33.82 3.20 7.92
N PRO A 436 -32.60 3.68 8.23
CA PRO A 436 -32.27 3.98 9.62
C PRO A 436 -33.03 5.24 10.00
N GLY A 437 -34.17 5.05 10.67
CA GLY A 437 -34.94 6.10 11.30
C GLY A 437 -34.05 6.91 12.24
N ALA A 438 -34.23 8.22 12.19
CA ALA A 438 -33.63 9.17 13.10
C ALA A 438 -33.95 8.78 14.55
N THR A 439 -32.95 8.26 15.27
CA THR A 439 -32.90 8.37 16.72
C THR A 439 -31.49 8.81 17.10
N SER A 440 -31.44 10.04 17.60
CA SER A 440 -30.37 10.50 18.47
C SER A 440 -30.25 9.55 19.67
N ASP A 441 -29.01 9.39 20.12
CA ASP A 441 -28.57 8.92 21.44
C ASP A 441 -27.97 7.52 21.56
N ARG A 442 -26.78 7.56 22.17
CA ARG A 442 -26.01 6.51 22.88
C ARG A 442 -25.02 5.66 22.07
N HIS A 443 -23.78 6.17 22.12
CA HIS A 443 -22.56 5.38 22.21
C HIS A 443 -22.60 4.37 23.38
N ASP A 444 -21.85 3.28 23.16
CA ASP A 444 -21.27 2.32 24.13
C ASP A 444 -22.13 1.12 24.58
N ALA A 445 -21.98 0.00 23.87
CA ALA A 445 -21.90 -1.34 24.46
C ALA A 445 -21.29 -2.38 23.48
N LEU A 446 -20.05 -2.80 23.78
CA LEU A 446 -19.56 -4.19 23.82
C LEU A 446 -19.84 -5.09 22.60
N ILE A 447 -18.87 -5.40 21.74
CA ILE A 447 -17.90 -6.51 21.92
C ILE A 447 -18.31 -7.52 23.01
N ARG A 448 -19.01 -8.60 22.62
CA ARG A 448 -18.76 -10.02 22.97
C ARG A 448 -19.43 -10.93 21.93
N PRO A 449 -18.86 -12.09 21.58
CA PRO A 449 -19.50 -13.07 20.70
C PRO A 449 -20.64 -13.76 21.47
N ARG A 450 -21.81 -13.91 20.83
CA ARG A 450 -22.87 -14.79 21.33
C ARG A 450 -22.70 -16.14 20.66
N ASP A 451 -22.54 -17.16 21.50
CA ASP A 451 -22.81 -18.55 21.18
C ASP A 451 -24.29 -18.70 20.82
N ASP A 452 -24.56 -19.13 19.59
CA ASP A 452 -25.89 -19.55 19.18
C ASP A 452 -25.84 -21.06 18.90
N GLY A 453 -26.28 -21.83 19.90
CA GLY A 453 -26.70 -23.20 19.72
C GLY A 453 -28.09 -23.25 19.09
N SER A 454 -28.23 -24.03 18.01
CA SER A 454 -29.44 -24.76 17.65
C SER A 454 -29.03 -25.88 16.69
N ASN A 455 -28.93 -27.10 17.22
CA ASN A 455 -29.96 -28.15 17.20
C ASN A 455 -30.19 -28.72 15.79
N TRP A 456 -29.38 -29.71 15.44
CA TRP A 456 -29.58 -30.61 14.29
C TRP A 456 -30.30 -31.88 14.77
N PRO A 457 -31.22 -32.48 13.99
CA PRO A 457 -31.94 -33.67 14.40
C PRO A 457 -31.05 -34.93 14.30
N HIS A 458 -31.15 -35.78 15.32
CA HIS A 458 -30.53 -37.10 15.41
C HIS A 458 -31.06 -38.08 14.35
N PRO A 459 -30.22 -39.04 13.95
CA PRO A 459 -30.64 -40.43 13.77
C PRO A 459 -30.08 -41.32 14.89
N SER A 460 -30.85 -42.38 15.13
CA SER A 460 -30.82 -43.36 16.21
C SER A 460 -29.52 -44.16 16.41
N THR A 461 -29.24 -44.36 17.70
CA THR A 461 -28.47 -45.41 18.40
C THR A 461 -28.09 -46.70 17.65
N THR A 462 -26.82 -47.11 17.80
CA THR A 462 -26.48 -48.42 18.39
C THR A 462 -25.05 -48.43 18.96
N SER A 463 -24.91 -49.23 20.01
CA SER A 463 -23.87 -49.34 21.03
C SER A 463 -22.50 -49.83 20.56
N SER A 464 -21.42 -49.35 21.18
CA SER A 464 -20.54 -50.14 22.07
C SER A 464 -19.27 -49.36 22.48
N ARG A 465 -19.07 -49.26 23.81
CA ARG A 465 -17.77 -49.05 24.50
C ARG A 465 -17.09 -50.42 24.64
N PRO A 466 -15.78 -50.55 24.92
CA PRO A 466 -15.02 -49.95 26.06
C PRO A 466 -13.59 -49.53 25.64
N ALA A 467 -12.58 -49.13 26.43
CA ALA A 467 -12.33 -48.52 27.76
C ALA A 467 -10.79 -48.26 27.85
N ALA A 468 -10.36 -47.64 28.96
CA ALA A 468 -8.98 -47.45 29.47
C ALA A 468 -8.19 -46.26 28.88
N GLY A 469 -7.53 -45.37 29.64
CA GLY A 469 -7.31 -45.20 31.08
C GLY A 469 -6.59 -43.84 31.27
N GLY A 470 -6.89 -43.10 32.34
CA GLY A 470 -6.29 -41.77 32.63
C GLY A 470 -4.90 -41.86 33.28
N PRO A 471 -4.52 -40.94 34.18
CA PRO A 471 -4.67 -39.47 34.19
C PRO A 471 -3.29 -38.78 34.45
N TRP A 472 -3.24 -37.45 34.61
CA TRP A 472 -2.64 -36.76 35.79
C TRP A 472 -2.24 -35.27 35.56
N TYR A 473 -2.64 -34.48 36.57
CA TYR A 473 -2.21 -33.17 37.09
C TYR A 473 -2.57 -31.83 36.42
N ALA A 474 -3.36 -31.08 37.19
CA ALA A 474 -3.72 -29.66 37.09
C ALA A 474 -2.79 -28.77 37.97
N PRO A 475 -2.87 -27.42 37.87
CA PRO A 475 -1.86 -26.46 38.35
C PRO A 475 -2.26 -25.64 39.61
N ALA A 476 -1.27 -25.03 40.27
CA ALA A 476 -1.39 -23.90 41.22
C ALA A 476 0.02 -23.25 41.37
N GLY A 477 0.27 -21.98 41.67
CA GLY A 477 -0.54 -20.86 42.17
C GLY A 477 0.33 -19.58 42.30
N ARG A 478 -0.29 -18.51 42.80
CA ARG A 478 0.19 -17.11 42.94
C ARG A 478 1.26 -16.91 44.02
N ASN A 479 2.03 -15.80 43.93
CA ASN A 479 2.51 -14.88 45.02
C ASN A 479 3.32 -13.74 44.37
N HIS A 480 3.04 -12.43 44.44
CA HIS A 480 3.11 -11.45 45.55
C HIS A 480 4.45 -11.37 46.31
N CYS A 481 5.24 -10.32 46.06
CA CYS A 481 6.08 -9.53 47.01
C CYS A 481 6.85 -8.44 46.22
N ARG A 482 6.51 -7.15 46.35
CA ARG A 482 7.10 -6.11 47.25
C ARG A 482 8.63 -5.94 47.12
N SER A 483 9.02 -4.78 46.59
CA SER A 483 10.36 -4.20 46.69
C SER A 483 10.48 -3.27 47.92
N PRO A 484 11.68 -3.12 48.49
CA PRO A 484 12.03 -1.95 49.30
C PRO A 484 13.04 -1.04 48.59
N ARG A 485 12.99 0.23 48.97
CA ARG A 485 13.89 1.32 48.56
C ARG A 485 15.19 1.32 49.36
N SER A 486 16.19 1.97 48.76
CA SER A 486 17.07 3.01 49.34
C SER A 486 18.54 2.68 49.65
N CYS A 487 19.37 3.65 49.22
CA CYS A 487 20.64 4.11 49.79
C CYS A 487 21.85 3.18 49.79
N ARG A 488 22.76 3.39 48.83
CA ARG A 488 23.96 4.23 49.00
C ARG A 488 24.56 4.57 47.63
#